data_AF-A0A2A4UJZ8-F1
#
_entry.id   AF-A0A2A4UJZ8-F1
#
_cell.length_a   1.000
_cell.length_b   1.000
_cell.length_c   1.000
_cell.angle_alpha   90.00
_cell.angle_beta   90.00
_cell.angle_gamma   90.00
#
_symmetry.space_group_name_H-M   'P 1'
#
loop_
_entity.id
_entity.type
_entity.pdbx_description
1 polymer ?
#
loop_
_entity_poly.entity_id
_entity_poly.type
_entity_poly.pdbx_seq_one_letter_code
_entity_poly.pdbx_strand_id
1 'polypeptide(L)'
;MTRSPLNKKSFFSRKVLLGSTIAGAFAFFVFGIIFWGGFNTAMEATNTLGFCISCHEMEENVYQEYKPTIHFANRTGVQAGCPDCHVPDPWIHKIVRKIQATNELYHKAMGTIDTPEKFNTERLAMAKRVWKTMKETDSRECRNCHHFDNMKPEFQAPRARNQHLNAFKTGQTCIDCHKGIAHNNVRHLLSDEELEELEKPNPAYIRDVPKMFAEGMKRVALKEAAEAEAEKLARKEEKASEAKRTAVAIDEALALYKTKNGKSKKQSTSTINVDWAKASSRLITLFYPGETSIEWVLNGRDHGGARPFDKGNDRCVTCHDKETADMGQKMVTGEKAESRPIPGKRGSIPVTVEATHDDDYLYMRFSWAEGGHVPVPFVDGGKMDPANPMKLAIMLSTNDVEYADRAGCWSSCHHDANNMPHSPNADTLSASPFAARLDFSGGVSKYLKESRTKIEVKGRRGKMRGGWDKLKDAQALKAEMEMGKYIDLIRYKSGEKISEDGHIFAQRVMTGGQGTEFEANLKAGTWSLVMKRKLASDQPGDISLSLNQVYNFGFAIHDDYSSSRFHHVSLGYKLGFDNDAVEVNATKQ
;
A
#
# COMPACT_ATOMS: atom_id res chain seq x y z
N MET A 1 -23.62 -27.18 -105.37
CA MET A 1 -23.06 -27.47 -104.03
C MET A 1 -22.53 -26.18 -103.44
N THR A 2 -23.20 -25.62 -102.44
CA THR A 2 -22.65 -24.56 -101.57
C THR A 2 -23.31 -24.72 -100.21
N ARG A 3 -22.56 -25.26 -99.24
CA ARG A 3 -22.93 -25.33 -97.83
C ARG A 3 -22.63 -23.97 -97.18
N SER A 4 -23.62 -23.34 -96.55
CA SER A 4 -23.40 -22.28 -95.55
C SER A 4 -23.61 -22.83 -94.13
N PRO A 5 -22.80 -22.44 -93.14
CA PRO A 5 -22.68 -23.15 -91.88
C PRO A 5 -23.76 -22.75 -90.85
N LEU A 6 -24.15 -23.74 -90.04
CA LEU A 6 -24.98 -23.59 -88.85
C LEU A 6 -24.26 -22.73 -87.79
N ASN A 7 -24.87 -21.60 -87.45
CA ASN A 7 -24.41 -20.71 -86.38
C ASN A 7 -24.64 -21.39 -85.01
N LYS A 8 -23.57 -21.92 -84.39
CA LYS A 8 -23.62 -22.53 -83.05
C LYS A 8 -23.95 -21.44 -82.02
N LYS A 9 -25.17 -21.45 -81.48
CA LYS A 9 -25.53 -20.64 -80.31
C LYS A 9 -24.70 -21.12 -79.12
N SER A 10 -23.89 -20.21 -78.58
CA SER A 10 -23.06 -20.41 -77.39
C SER A 10 -23.89 -20.86 -76.18
N PHE A 11 -23.31 -21.77 -75.40
CA PHE A 11 -23.82 -22.34 -74.13
C PHE A 11 -24.33 -21.29 -73.14
N PHE A 12 -23.87 -20.04 -73.27
CA PHE A 12 -24.23 -18.92 -72.40
C PHE A 12 -25.56 -18.22 -72.71
N SER A 13 -26.24 -18.55 -73.82
CA SER A 13 -27.31 -17.68 -74.33
C SER A 13 -28.72 -17.87 -73.76
N ARG A 14 -29.00 -18.90 -72.95
CA ARG A 14 -30.36 -19.10 -72.41
C ARG A 14 -30.38 -19.88 -71.10
N LYS A 15 -30.35 -19.21 -69.95
CA LYS A 15 -31.17 -19.45 -68.74
C LYS A 15 -31.02 -18.23 -67.81
N VAL A 16 -31.93 -17.25 -67.94
CA VAL A 16 -32.12 -16.19 -66.95
C VAL A 16 -33.06 -16.77 -65.91
N LEU A 17 -32.59 -16.93 -64.67
CA LEU A 17 -33.43 -17.29 -63.53
C LEU A 17 -33.40 -16.08 -62.58
N LEU A 18 -34.56 -15.49 -62.28
CA LEU A 18 -34.70 -14.30 -61.42
C LEU A 18 -33.86 -13.09 -61.86
N GLY A 19 -33.81 -12.80 -63.16
CA GLY A 19 -33.19 -11.58 -63.69
C GLY A 19 -31.66 -11.58 -63.81
N SER A 20 -30.97 -12.64 -63.38
CA SER A 20 -29.53 -12.83 -63.63
C SER A 20 -29.27 -14.06 -64.50
N THR A 21 -28.26 -13.99 -65.36
CA THR A 21 -27.77 -15.18 -66.07
C THR A 21 -27.01 -16.06 -65.07
N ILE A 22 -27.10 -17.39 -65.18
CA ILE A 22 -26.35 -18.32 -64.32
C ILE A 22 -24.84 -17.99 -64.32
N ALA A 23 -24.32 -17.54 -65.47
CA ALA A 23 -22.94 -17.08 -65.60
C ALA A 23 -22.66 -15.79 -64.83
N GLY A 24 -23.58 -14.81 -64.86
CA GLY A 24 -23.47 -13.59 -64.07
C GLY A 24 -23.53 -13.88 -62.57
N ALA A 25 -24.47 -14.71 -62.13
CA ALA A 25 -24.57 -15.13 -60.73
C ALA A 25 -23.30 -15.84 -60.25
N PHE A 26 -22.74 -16.74 -61.06
CA PHE A 26 -21.47 -17.41 -60.76
C PHE A 26 -20.29 -16.43 -60.70
N ALA A 27 -20.21 -15.47 -61.63
CA ALA A 27 -19.16 -14.45 -61.63
C ALA A 27 -19.24 -13.54 -60.39
N PHE A 28 -20.44 -13.09 -59.99
CA PHE A 28 -20.63 -12.31 -58.76
C PHE A 28 -20.28 -13.11 -57.50
N PHE A 29 -20.60 -14.41 -57.46
CA PHE A 29 -20.24 -15.28 -56.36
C PHE A 29 -18.72 -15.44 -56.22
N VAL A 30 -18.02 -15.72 -57.34
CA VAL A 30 -16.55 -15.83 -57.35
C VAL A 30 -15.91 -14.50 -56.97
N PHE A 31 -16.40 -13.38 -57.51
CA PHE A 31 -15.94 -12.05 -57.12
C PHE A 31 -16.17 -11.78 -55.63
N GLY A 32 -17.33 -12.15 -55.09
CA GLY A 32 -17.66 -12.02 -53.68
C GLY A 32 -16.69 -12.80 -52.78
N ILE A 33 -16.31 -14.03 -53.16
CA ILE A 33 -15.31 -14.83 -52.45
C ILE A 33 -13.94 -14.14 -52.48
N ILE A 34 -13.50 -13.69 -53.65
CA ILE A 34 -12.19 -13.03 -53.80
C ILE A 34 -12.16 -11.74 -52.99
N PHE A 35 -13.21 -10.93 -53.06
CA PHE A 35 -13.31 -9.69 -52.31
C PHE A 35 -13.34 -9.95 -50.80
N TRP A 36 -14.17 -10.88 -50.34
CA TRP A 36 -14.26 -11.22 -48.92
C TRP A 36 -12.95 -11.79 -48.37
N GLY A 37 -12.34 -12.72 -49.11
CA GLY A 37 -11.04 -13.29 -48.76
C GLY A 37 -9.95 -12.22 -48.72
N GLY A 38 -9.83 -11.44 -49.80
CA GLY A 38 -8.84 -10.36 -49.90
C GLY A 38 -9.02 -9.29 -48.82
N PHE A 39 -10.26 -8.89 -48.53
CA PHE A 39 -10.57 -7.94 -47.46
C PHE A 39 -10.13 -8.45 -46.09
N ASN A 40 -10.47 -9.70 -45.74
CA ASN A 40 -10.09 -10.27 -44.45
C ASN A 40 -8.58 -10.50 -44.35
N THR A 41 -7.91 -10.92 -45.42
CA THR A 41 -6.45 -11.03 -45.46
C THR A 41 -5.77 -9.67 -45.26
N ALA A 42 -6.24 -8.61 -45.93
CA ALA A 42 -5.72 -7.26 -45.73
C ALA A 42 -5.97 -6.77 -44.29
N MET A 43 -7.15 -7.07 -43.74
CA MET A 43 -7.45 -6.76 -42.35
C MET A 43 -6.46 -7.43 -41.40
N GLU A 44 -6.22 -8.72 -41.57
CA GLU A 44 -5.29 -9.46 -40.70
C GLU A 44 -3.85 -8.98 -40.85
N ALA A 45 -3.39 -8.70 -42.07
CA ALA A 45 -2.06 -8.16 -42.32
C ALA A 45 -1.83 -6.82 -41.58
N THR A 46 -2.86 -5.96 -41.53
CA THR A 46 -2.81 -4.68 -40.81
C THR A 46 -3.03 -4.80 -39.29
N ASN A 47 -3.22 -6.02 -38.78
CA ASN A 47 -3.29 -6.35 -37.35
C ASN A 47 -2.06 -7.16 -36.91
N THR A 48 -0.90 -6.88 -37.49
CA THR A 48 0.35 -7.51 -37.09
C THR A 48 1.25 -6.52 -36.38
N LEU A 49 2.09 -7.00 -35.46
CA LEU A 49 3.13 -6.18 -34.83
C LEU A 49 4.03 -5.53 -35.89
N GLY A 50 4.44 -6.30 -36.90
CA GLY A 50 5.27 -5.82 -38.00
C GLY A 50 4.64 -4.67 -38.79
N PHE A 51 3.32 -4.71 -39.03
CA PHE A 51 2.61 -3.58 -39.63
C PHE A 51 2.59 -2.36 -38.70
N CYS A 52 2.28 -2.55 -37.40
CA CYS A 52 2.22 -1.43 -36.46
C CYS A 52 3.55 -0.69 -36.32
N ILE A 53 4.68 -1.41 -36.33
CA ILE A 53 6.02 -0.81 -36.23
C ILE A 53 6.61 -0.43 -37.59
N SER A 54 5.86 -0.57 -38.70
CA SER A 54 6.34 -0.10 -40.00
C SER A 54 6.44 1.42 -40.11
N CYS A 55 5.80 2.15 -39.17
CA CYS A 55 5.99 3.58 -38.97
C CYS A 55 7.09 3.82 -37.93
N HIS A 56 8.07 4.67 -38.27
CA HIS A 56 9.20 4.99 -37.38
C HIS A 56 8.74 5.59 -36.03
N GLU A 57 7.63 6.33 -36.01
CA GLU A 57 7.06 6.88 -34.77
C GLU A 57 6.68 5.79 -33.76
N MET A 58 6.23 4.63 -34.24
CA MET A 58 5.86 3.51 -33.38
C MET A 58 7.08 2.67 -33.01
N GLU A 59 7.99 2.45 -33.97
CA GLU A 59 9.22 1.65 -33.78
C GLU A 59 10.21 2.29 -32.79
N GLU A 60 10.44 3.59 -32.91
CA GLU A 60 11.43 4.33 -32.12
C GLU A 60 10.93 4.64 -30.70
N ASN A 61 9.60 4.76 -30.52
CA ASN A 61 8.98 5.12 -29.25
C ASN A 61 8.35 3.90 -28.56
N VAL A 62 7.06 3.66 -28.79
CA VAL A 62 6.24 2.71 -28.03
C VAL A 62 6.71 1.26 -28.12
N TYR A 63 7.34 0.87 -29.25
CA TYR A 63 7.91 -0.46 -29.39
C TYR A 63 9.12 -0.68 -28.48
N GLN A 64 9.99 0.33 -28.34
CA GLN A 64 11.13 0.26 -27.41
C GLN A 64 10.66 0.13 -25.97
N GLU A 65 9.58 0.81 -25.61
CA GLU A 65 8.96 0.75 -24.28
C GLU A 65 8.26 -0.60 -24.01
N TYR A 66 7.74 -1.25 -25.06
CA TYR A 66 7.06 -2.53 -24.98
C TYR A 66 8.03 -3.72 -24.79
N LYS A 67 9.20 -3.70 -25.43
CA LYS A 67 10.22 -4.78 -25.35
C LYS A 67 10.59 -5.26 -23.94
N PRO A 68 10.83 -4.40 -22.93
CA PRO A 68 11.19 -4.85 -21.59
C PRO A 68 10.01 -5.43 -20.79
N THR A 69 8.79 -5.45 -21.35
CA THR A 69 7.57 -5.82 -20.62
C THR A 69 7.27 -7.32 -20.70
N ILE A 70 6.47 -7.81 -19.75
CA ILE A 70 6.00 -9.21 -19.74
C ILE A 70 5.14 -9.57 -20.96
N HIS A 71 4.53 -8.58 -21.61
CA HIS A 71 3.74 -8.80 -22.81
C HIS A 71 4.62 -9.07 -24.03
N PHE A 72 5.87 -8.60 -24.04
CA PHE A 72 6.86 -8.91 -25.07
C PHE A 72 7.56 -10.25 -24.84
N ALA A 73 8.07 -10.48 -23.63
CA ALA A 73 8.79 -11.70 -23.27
C ALA A 73 8.34 -12.22 -21.90
N ASN A 74 7.88 -13.48 -21.86
CA ASN A 74 7.41 -14.12 -20.63
C ASN A 74 7.72 -15.62 -20.60
N ARG A 75 7.54 -16.20 -19.41
CA ARG A 75 7.84 -17.62 -19.12
C ARG A 75 7.03 -18.64 -19.94
N THR A 76 5.91 -18.23 -20.55
CA THR A 76 5.01 -19.12 -21.31
C THR A 76 5.21 -19.03 -22.82
N GLY A 77 5.96 -18.05 -23.32
CA GLY A 77 6.16 -17.81 -24.76
C GLY A 77 4.93 -17.26 -25.49
N VAL A 78 3.82 -17.00 -24.79
CA VAL A 78 2.60 -16.39 -25.37
C VAL A 78 2.77 -14.88 -25.36
N GLN A 79 2.92 -14.29 -26.53
CA GLN A 79 3.13 -12.85 -26.68
C GLN A 79 1.81 -12.13 -26.98
N ALA A 80 1.58 -10.99 -26.34
CA ALA A 80 0.47 -10.08 -26.67
C ALA A 80 1.03 -8.86 -27.39
N GLY A 81 0.84 -8.78 -28.71
CA GLY A 81 1.33 -7.69 -29.54
C GLY A 81 0.50 -6.41 -29.44
N CYS A 82 0.92 -5.39 -30.19
CA CYS A 82 0.17 -4.13 -30.34
C CYS A 82 -1.34 -4.31 -30.64
N PRO A 83 -1.77 -5.12 -31.63
CA PRO A 83 -3.18 -5.26 -31.99
C PRO A 83 -4.02 -5.84 -30.86
N ASP A 84 -3.47 -6.74 -30.04
CA ASP A 84 -4.22 -7.40 -28.96
C ASP A 84 -4.73 -6.41 -27.90
N CYS A 85 -4.04 -5.27 -27.76
CA CYS A 85 -4.40 -4.20 -26.82
C CYS A 85 -5.05 -2.98 -27.50
N HIS A 86 -4.69 -2.67 -28.76
CA HIS A 86 -5.10 -1.43 -29.43
C HIS A 86 -6.17 -1.62 -30.51
N VAL A 87 -6.44 -2.86 -30.92
CA VAL A 87 -7.44 -3.22 -31.92
C VAL A 87 -8.46 -4.17 -31.28
N PRO A 88 -9.73 -3.77 -31.16
CA PRO A 88 -10.75 -4.65 -30.60
C PRO A 88 -10.89 -5.94 -31.42
N ASP A 89 -11.00 -7.08 -30.74
CA ASP A 89 -11.21 -8.35 -31.43
C ASP A 89 -12.62 -8.48 -32.06
N PRO A 90 -13.73 -8.09 -31.37
CA PRO A 90 -15.06 -8.18 -31.96
C PRO A 90 -15.19 -7.32 -33.23
N TRP A 91 -15.71 -7.91 -34.30
CA TRP A 91 -15.68 -7.35 -35.65
C TRP A 91 -16.20 -5.91 -35.75
N ILE A 92 -17.36 -5.61 -35.14
CA ILE A 92 -17.96 -4.26 -35.20
C ILE A 92 -16.99 -3.22 -34.59
N HIS A 93 -16.43 -3.52 -33.42
CA HIS A 93 -15.50 -2.62 -32.74
C HIS A 93 -14.16 -2.52 -33.48
N LYS A 94 -13.70 -3.61 -34.09
CA LYS A 94 -12.50 -3.66 -34.95
C LYS A 94 -12.63 -2.68 -36.12
N ILE A 95 -13.76 -2.74 -36.83
CA ILE A 95 -14.03 -1.84 -37.97
C ILE A 95 -14.11 -0.38 -37.53
N VAL A 96 -14.83 -0.08 -36.44
CA VAL A 96 -14.88 1.29 -35.89
C VAL A 96 -13.48 1.82 -35.58
N ARG A 97 -12.63 1.02 -34.92
CA ARG A 97 -11.25 1.41 -34.60
C ARG A 97 -10.38 1.60 -35.85
N LYS A 98 -10.57 0.77 -36.87
CA LYS A 98 -9.85 0.88 -38.16
C LYS A 98 -10.26 2.13 -38.93
N ILE A 99 -11.54 2.52 -38.89
CA ILE A 99 -11.99 3.80 -39.43
C ILE A 99 -11.35 4.96 -38.64
N GLN A 100 -11.34 4.90 -37.31
CA GLN A 100 -10.67 5.92 -36.49
C GLN A 100 -9.16 6.02 -36.75
N ALA A 101 -8.51 4.89 -37.08
CA ALA A 101 -7.08 4.83 -37.39
C ALA A 101 -6.72 5.63 -38.66
N THR A 102 -7.68 5.96 -39.53
CA THR A 102 -7.41 6.83 -40.70
C THR A 102 -6.88 8.21 -40.30
N ASN A 103 -7.22 8.70 -39.10
CA ASN A 103 -6.65 9.92 -38.55
C ASN A 103 -5.14 9.79 -38.26
N GLU A 104 -4.64 8.59 -37.96
CA GLU A 104 -3.21 8.36 -37.73
C GLU A 104 -2.41 8.57 -39.04
N LEU A 105 -2.98 8.21 -40.18
CA LEU A 105 -2.40 8.49 -41.50
C LEU A 105 -2.36 10.00 -41.81
N TYR A 106 -3.41 10.73 -41.42
CA TYR A 106 -3.43 12.20 -41.52
C TYR A 106 -2.31 12.82 -40.68
N HIS A 107 -2.18 12.42 -39.42
CA HIS A 107 -1.14 12.94 -38.52
C HIS A 107 0.28 12.51 -38.90
N LYS A 108 0.43 11.34 -39.53
CA LYS A 108 1.67 10.92 -40.17
C LYS A 108 2.06 11.87 -41.31
N ALA A 109 1.12 12.18 -42.21
CA ALA A 109 1.37 13.10 -43.31
C ALA A 109 1.68 14.53 -42.83
N MET A 110 1.09 14.95 -41.71
CA MET A 110 1.34 16.25 -41.09
C MET A 110 2.60 16.31 -40.20
N GLY A 111 3.27 15.18 -39.96
CA GLY A 111 4.44 15.12 -39.08
C GLY A 111 4.15 15.54 -37.62
N THR A 112 2.95 15.23 -37.12
CA THR A 112 2.50 15.65 -35.78
C THR A 112 3.33 15.02 -34.65
N ILE A 113 3.82 13.79 -34.84
CA ILE A 113 4.58 13.01 -33.86
C ILE A 113 5.83 12.34 -34.48
N ASP A 114 6.35 12.91 -35.57
CA ASP A 114 7.44 12.33 -36.38
C ASP A 114 8.84 12.36 -35.74
N THR A 115 8.98 12.96 -34.56
CA THR A 115 10.19 12.87 -33.72
C THR A 115 9.84 12.45 -32.30
N PRO A 116 10.79 11.87 -31.53
CA PRO A 116 10.56 11.52 -30.13
C PRO A 116 10.10 12.70 -29.27
N GLU A 117 10.60 13.91 -29.51
CA GLU A 117 10.21 15.13 -28.77
C GLU A 117 8.75 15.49 -29.03
N LYS A 118 8.32 15.44 -30.30
CA LYS A 118 6.92 15.69 -30.67
C LYS A 118 6.00 14.60 -30.13
N PHE A 119 6.41 13.33 -30.24
CA PHE A 119 5.68 12.20 -29.65
C PHE A 119 5.47 12.41 -28.14
N ASN A 120 6.53 12.78 -27.42
CA ASN A 120 6.46 13.03 -25.99
C ASN A 120 5.59 14.24 -25.63
N THR A 121 5.58 15.29 -26.46
CA THR A 121 4.69 16.45 -26.31
C THR A 121 3.22 16.04 -26.38
N GLU A 122 2.87 15.16 -27.33
CA GLU A 122 1.50 14.67 -27.54
C GLU A 122 1.12 13.44 -26.69
N ARG A 123 2.09 12.87 -25.95
CA ARG A 123 1.94 11.60 -25.23
C ARG A 123 0.75 11.57 -24.28
N LEU A 124 0.57 12.63 -23.50
CA LEU A 124 -0.55 12.70 -22.55
C LEU A 124 -1.90 12.72 -23.27
N ALA A 125 -2.01 13.49 -24.36
CA ALA A 125 -3.24 13.56 -25.15
C ALA A 125 -3.58 12.21 -25.79
N MET A 126 -2.57 11.52 -26.34
CA MET A 126 -2.72 10.16 -26.87
C MET A 126 -3.12 9.15 -25.79
N ALA A 127 -2.43 9.17 -24.64
CA ALA A 127 -2.70 8.26 -23.53
C ALA A 127 -4.13 8.44 -22.99
N LYS A 128 -4.61 9.69 -22.82
CA LYS A 128 -5.99 9.98 -22.37
C LYS A 128 -7.04 9.39 -23.31
N ARG A 129 -6.81 9.43 -24.63
CA ARG A 129 -7.74 8.81 -25.60
C ARG A 129 -7.81 7.29 -25.41
N VAL A 130 -6.65 6.63 -25.29
CA VAL A 130 -6.59 5.17 -25.09
C VAL A 130 -7.21 4.78 -23.75
N TRP A 131 -6.87 5.47 -22.65
CA TRP A 131 -7.43 5.19 -21.34
C TRP A 131 -8.93 5.40 -21.29
N LYS A 132 -9.44 6.46 -21.94
CA LYS A 132 -10.88 6.69 -22.06
C LYS A 132 -11.57 5.52 -22.77
N THR A 133 -11.06 5.10 -23.93
CA THR A 133 -11.61 3.95 -24.66
C THR A 133 -11.59 2.68 -23.81
N MET A 134 -10.46 2.36 -23.17
CA MET A 134 -10.34 1.18 -22.30
C MET A 134 -11.23 1.28 -21.05
N LYS A 135 -11.52 2.49 -20.54
CA LYS A 135 -12.47 2.69 -19.45
C LYS A 135 -13.91 2.43 -19.90
N GLU A 136 -14.28 3.01 -21.03
CA GLU A 136 -15.63 2.92 -21.61
C GLU A 136 -15.97 1.51 -22.10
N THR A 137 -14.99 0.67 -22.38
CA THR A 137 -15.20 -0.72 -22.83
C THR A 137 -15.00 -1.76 -21.74
N ASP A 138 -14.91 -1.34 -20.47
CA ASP A 138 -14.57 -2.22 -19.34
C ASP A 138 -13.28 -3.02 -19.62
N SER A 139 -12.27 -2.35 -20.20
CA SER A 139 -10.98 -2.95 -20.58
C SER A 139 -11.12 -4.23 -21.39
N ARG A 140 -12.06 -4.24 -22.35
CA ARG A 140 -12.40 -5.40 -23.21
C ARG A 140 -11.15 -6.10 -23.76
N GLU A 141 -10.21 -5.32 -24.30
CA GLU A 141 -8.99 -5.83 -24.91
C GLU A 141 -8.09 -6.53 -23.88
N CYS A 142 -7.96 -6.00 -22.67
CA CYS A 142 -7.24 -6.67 -21.58
C CYS A 142 -7.91 -8.01 -21.22
N ARG A 143 -9.25 -8.02 -21.21
CA ARG A 143 -10.02 -9.19 -20.80
C ARG A 143 -9.98 -10.33 -21.81
N ASN A 144 -9.64 -10.10 -23.08
CA ASN A 144 -9.42 -11.19 -24.05
C ASN A 144 -8.41 -12.25 -23.54
N CYS A 145 -7.43 -11.81 -22.74
CA CYS A 145 -6.42 -12.68 -22.13
C CYS A 145 -6.55 -12.74 -20.59
N HIS A 146 -6.99 -11.66 -19.94
CA HIS A 146 -7.11 -11.53 -18.49
C HIS A 146 -8.56 -11.52 -18.02
N HIS A 147 -9.28 -12.62 -18.25
CA HIS A 147 -10.65 -12.79 -17.78
C HIS A 147 -10.71 -12.90 -16.26
N PHE A 148 -11.55 -12.07 -15.64
CA PHE A 148 -11.80 -12.09 -14.20
C PHE A 148 -12.25 -13.45 -13.66
N ASP A 149 -13.06 -14.18 -14.44
CA ASP A 149 -13.57 -15.51 -14.05
C ASP A 149 -12.48 -16.58 -13.91
N ASN A 150 -11.33 -16.34 -14.56
CA ASN A 150 -10.22 -17.28 -14.64
C ASN A 150 -9.00 -16.82 -13.82
N MET A 151 -9.15 -15.72 -13.06
CA MET A 151 -8.11 -15.24 -12.16
C MET A 151 -8.06 -16.09 -10.89
N LYS A 152 -6.89 -16.69 -10.63
CA LYS A 152 -6.66 -17.53 -9.45
C LYS A 152 -6.00 -16.72 -8.32
N PRO A 153 -6.67 -16.47 -7.19
CA PRO A 153 -6.12 -15.64 -6.11
C PRO A 153 -4.95 -16.30 -5.38
N GLU A 154 -4.76 -17.62 -5.50
CA GLU A 154 -3.65 -18.36 -4.88
C GLU A 154 -2.28 -17.97 -5.46
N PHE A 155 -2.26 -17.48 -6.70
CA PHE A 155 -1.05 -17.06 -7.40
C PHE A 155 -0.89 -15.55 -7.44
N GLN A 156 -1.69 -14.82 -6.67
CA GLN A 156 -1.65 -13.37 -6.58
C GLN A 156 -1.05 -12.96 -5.23
N ALA A 157 -0.27 -11.88 -5.25
CA ALA A 157 0.16 -11.23 -4.02
C ALA A 157 -1.08 -10.86 -3.16
N PRO A 158 -0.97 -10.91 -1.82
CA PRO A 158 -2.10 -10.60 -0.92
C PRO A 158 -2.82 -9.30 -1.24
N ARG A 159 -2.06 -8.23 -1.49
CA ARG A 159 -2.60 -6.94 -1.92
C ARG A 159 -3.38 -7.03 -3.23
N ALA A 160 -2.84 -7.73 -4.23
CA ALA A 160 -3.45 -7.84 -5.56
C ALA A 160 -4.79 -8.58 -5.53
N ARG A 161 -4.88 -9.72 -4.82
CA ARG A 161 -6.16 -10.45 -4.69
C ARG A 161 -7.24 -9.65 -3.95
N ASN A 162 -6.86 -8.87 -2.94
CA ASN A 162 -7.80 -7.99 -2.25
C ASN A 162 -8.27 -6.85 -3.16
N GLN A 163 -7.38 -6.25 -3.96
CA GLN A 163 -7.79 -5.24 -4.94
C GLN A 163 -8.69 -5.81 -6.05
N HIS A 164 -8.41 -7.01 -6.55
CA HIS A 164 -9.32 -7.67 -7.51
C HIS A 164 -10.69 -7.96 -6.89
N LEU A 165 -10.74 -8.39 -5.63
CA LEU A 165 -12.01 -8.57 -4.89
C LEU A 165 -12.80 -7.25 -4.80
N ASN A 166 -12.12 -6.15 -4.49
CA ASN A 166 -12.72 -4.82 -4.46
C ASN A 166 -13.18 -4.37 -5.86
N ALA A 167 -12.42 -4.68 -6.91
CA ALA A 167 -12.77 -4.34 -8.28
C ALA A 167 -14.08 -5.01 -8.73
N PHE A 168 -14.34 -6.26 -8.32
CA PHE A 168 -15.63 -6.93 -8.57
C PHE A 168 -16.80 -6.16 -7.96
N LYS A 169 -16.66 -5.77 -6.69
CA LYS A 169 -17.73 -5.14 -5.89
C LYS A 169 -17.98 -3.69 -6.26
N THR A 170 -16.97 -2.99 -6.76
CA THR A 170 -17.03 -1.54 -7.02
C THR A 170 -17.18 -1.18 -8.50
N GLY A 171 -16.97 -2.14 -9.41
CA GLY A 171 -17.05 -1.90 -10.85
C GLY A 171 -15.81 -1.18 -11.41
N GLN A 172 -14.64 -1.53 -10.88
CA GLN A 172 -13.37 -1.08 -11.45
C GLN A 172 -12.98 -1.92 -12.66
N THR A 173 -12.33 -1.26 -13.60
CA THR A 173 -11.76 -1.81 -14.84
C THR A 173 -10.26 -2.08 -14.66
N CYS A 174 -9.65 -2.85 -15.56
CA CYS A 174 -8.23 -3.19 -15.48
C CYS A 174 -7.34 -1.93 -15.45
N ILE A 175 -7.68 -0.93 -16.27
CA ILE A 175 -6.90 0.31 -16.35
C ILE A 175 -7.10 1.22 -15.13
N ASP A 176 -8.03 0.96 -14.22
CA ASP A 176 -8.15 1.77 -13.01
C ASP A 176 -6.92 1.62 -12.11
N CYS A 177 -6.32 0.42 -12.12
CA CYS A 177 -5.09 0.13 -11.40
C CYS A 177 -3.88 -0.03 -12.34
N HIS A 178 -4.07 -0.61 -13.53
CA HIS A 178 -2.99 -0.95 -14.45
C HIS A 178 -2.88 0.05 -15.63
N LYS A 179 -2.56 1.32 -15.36
CA LYS A 179 -2.27 2.31 -16.43
C LYS A 179 -0.80 2.28 -16.82
N GLY A 180 -0.52 2.40 -18.12
CA GLY A 180 0.85 2.46 -18.64
C GLY A 180 1.62 1.14 -18.44
N ILE A 181 0.98 0.01 -18.70
CA ILE A 181 1.58 -1.32 -18.47
C ILE A 181 2.69 -1.62 -19.47
N ALA A 182 2.46 -1.26 -20.74
CA ALA A 182 3.37 -1.55 -21.84
C ALA A 182 4.20 -0.34 -22.31
N HIS A 183 3.89 0.85 -21.78
CA HIS A 183 4.42 2.13 -22.24
C HIS A 183 4.70 3.04 -21.06
N ASN A 184 5.59 4.02 -21.25
CA ASN A 184 5.96 5.00 -20.23
C ASN A 184 4.71 5.68 -19.63
N ASN A 185 4.60 5.61 -18.31
CA ASN A 185 3.40 6.00 -17.60
C ASN A 185 3.34 7.52 -17.37
N VAL A 186 2.37 8.17 -18.02
CA VAL A 186 2.10 9.61 -17.89
C VAL A 186 0.95 9.97 -16.94
N ARG A 187 0.48 9.02 -16.11
CA ARG A 187 -0.58 9.24 -15.10
C ARG A 187 -0.26 10.41 -14.18
N HIS A 188 1.02 10.59 -13.85
CA HIS A 188 1.49 11.65 -12.95
C HIS A 188 1.31 13.08 -13.50
N LEU A 189 1.08 13.24 -14.81
CA LEU A 189 0.84 14.53 -15.46
C LEU A 189 -0.63 14.99 -15.40
N LEU A 190 -1.57 14.10 -15.04
CA LEU A 190 -2.97 14.47 -14.87
C LEU A 190 -3.16 15.37 -13.65
N SER A 191 -4.16 16.26 -13.71
CA SER A 191 -4.65 16.91 -12.49
C SER A 191 -5.32 15.87 -11.58
N ASP A 192 -5.46 16.20 -10.30
CA ASP A 192 -6.15 15.32 -9.35
C ASP A 192 -7.61 15.08 -9.76
N GLU A 193 -8.28 16.11 -10.29
CA GLU A 193 -9.66 16.03 -10.78
C GLU A 193 -9.78 15.09 -11.98
N GLU A 194 -8.89 15.24 -12.96
CA GLU A 194 -8.88 14.40 -14.16
C GLU A 194 -8.63 12.94 -13.81
N LEU A 195 -7.70 12.70 -12.89
CA LEU A 195 -7.36 11.37 -12.43
C LEU A 195 -8.50 10.72 -11.66
N GLU A 196 -9.14 11.48 -10.75
CA GLU A 196 -10.28 11.01 -9.97
C GLU A 196 -11.45 10.60 -10.85
N GLU A 197 -11.77 11.41 -11.86
CA GLU A 197 -12.85 11.12 -12.81
C GLU A 197 -12.50 9.91 -13.69
N LEU A 198 -11.27 9.84 -14.22
CA LEU A 198 -10.84 8.72 -15.05
C LEU A 198 -10.83 7.39 -14.26
N GLU A 199 -10.42 7.43 -13.00
CA GLU A 199 -10.31 6.25 -12.14
C GLU A 199 -11.63 5.88 -11.45
N LYS A 200 -12.66 6.73 -11.55
CA LYS A 200 -13.94 6.55 -10.88
C LYS A 200 -14.56 5.20 -11.23
N PRO A 201 -14.91 4.35 -10.25
CA PRO A 201 -15.55 3.07 -10.55
C PRO A 201 -16.87 3.27 -11.30
N ASN A 202 -17.19 2.37 -12.22
CA ASN A 202 -18.43 2.43 -12.97
C ASN A 202 -19.40 1.38 -12.41
N PRO A 203 -20.53 1.79 -11.80
CA PRO A 203 -21.52 0.86 -11.25
C PRO A 203 -22.04 -0.16 -12.27
N ALA A 204 -22.05 0.17 -13.57
CA ALA A 204 -22.47 -0.74 -14.62
C ALA A 204 -21.53 -1.95 -14.80
N TYR A 205 -20.30 -1.89 -14.25
CA TYR A 205 -19.31 -2.97 -14.33
C TYR A 205 -19.19 -3.76 -13.03
N ILE A 206 -20.05 -3.48 -12.03
CA ILE A 206 -20.15 -4.32 -10.83
C ILE A 206 -20.54 -5.73 -11.27
N ARG A 207 -19.86 -6.72 -10.69
CA ARG A 207 -20.05 -8.14 -11.01
C ARG A 207 -19.92 -8.98 -9.76
N ASP A 208 -20.61 -10.11 -9.76
CA ASP A 208 -20.47 -11.09 -8.69
C ASP A 208 -19.04 -11.65 -8.64
N VAL A 209 -18.60 -12.02 -7.45
CA VAL A 209 -17.30 -12.65 -7.27
C VAL A 209 -17.34 -14.03 -7.94
N PRO A 210 -16.48 -14.31 -8.93
CA PRO A 210 -16.50 -15.60 -9.63
C PRO A 210 -16.30 -16.76 -8.65
N LYS A 211 -17.04 -17.86 -8.86
CA LYS A 211 -16.99 -19.04 -7.98
C LYS A 211 -15.56 -19.56 -7.79
N MET A 212 -14.77 -19.62 -8.87
CA MET A 212 -13.37 -20.04 -8.83
C MET A 212 -12.53 -19.14 -7.93
N PHE A 213 -12.76 -17.83 -7.99
CA PHE A 213 -12.07 -16.84 -7.16
C PHE A 213 -12.46 -17.00 -5.68
N ALA A 214 -13.75 -17.13 -5.39
CA ALA A 214 -14.24 -17.32 -4.02
C ALA A 214 -13.70 -18.62 -3.37
N GLU A 215 -13.70 -19.72 -4.12
CA GLU A 215 -13.10 -20.99 -3.67
C GLU A 215 -11.58 -20.88 -3.49
N GLY A 216 -10.91 -20.13 -4.38
CA GLY A 216 -9.48 -19.89 -4.25
C GLY A 216 -9.13 -19.08 -3.00
N MET A 217 -9.93 -18.07 -2.66
CA MET A 217 -9.76 -17.32 -1.41
C MET A 217 -9.90 -18.23 -0.18
N LYS A 218 -10.82 -19.21 -0.21
CA LYS A 218 -10.93 -20.21 0.87
C LYS A 218 -9.67 -21.07 0.98
N ARG A 219 -9.12 -21.53 -0.16
CA ARG A 219 -7.85 -22.28 -0.18
C ARG A 219 -6.67 -21.46 0.34
N VAL A 220 -6.60 -20.19 -0.03
CA VAL A 220 -5.60 -19.25 0.51
C VAL A 220 -5.75 -19.13 2.02
N ALA A 221 -6.96 -18.90 2.54
CA ALA A 221 -7.19 -18.77 3.97
C ALA A 221 -6.75 -20.02 4.75
N LEU A 222 -7.05 -21.22 4.23
CA LEU A 222 -6.61 -22.49 4.82
C LEU A 222 -5.09 -22.63 4.81
N LYS A 223 -4.44 -22.28 3.69
CA LYS A 223 -2.98 -22.33 3.56
C LYS A 223 -2.31 -21.35 4.52
N GLU A 224 -2.80 -20.12 4.60
CA GLU A 224 -2.24 -19.09 5.49
C GLU A 224 -2.45 -19.42 6.96
N ALA A 225 -3.58 -20.06 7.32
CA ALA A 225 -3.81 -20.57 8.67
C ALA A 225 -2.83 -21.71 9.02
N ALA A 226 -2.58 -22.63 8.09
CA ALA A 226 -1.61 -23.71 8.28
C ALA A 226 -0.17 -23.18 8.40
N GLU A 227 0.21 -22.21 7.57
CA GLU A 227 1.51 -21.52 7.66
C GLU A 227 1.66 -20.77 8.99
N ALA A 228 0.62 -20.08 9.45
CA ALA A 228 0.62 -19.38 10.73
C ALA A 228 0.77 -20.34 11.93
N GLU A 229 0.11 -21.50 11.90
CA GLU A 229 0.27 -22.51 12.95
C GLU A 229 1.67 -23.15 12.92
N ALA A 230 2.20 -23.43 11.73
CA ALA A 230 3.57 -23.93 11.58
C ALA A 230 4.60 -22.91 12.09
N GLU A 231 4.42 -21.62 11.79
CA GLU A 231 5.27 -20.54 12.30
C GLU A 231 5.16 -20.41 13.83
N LYS A 232 3.95 -20.51 14.39
CA LYS A 232 3.72 -20.51 15.84
C LYS A 232 4.44 -21.67 16.53
N LEU A 233 4.41 -22.87 15.94
CA LEU A 233 5.15 -24.04 16.44
C LEU A 233 6.66 -23.81 16.36
N ALA A 234 7.17 -23.37 15.22
CA ALA A 234 8.59 -23.06 15.04
C ALA A 234 9.08 -21.99 16.05
N ARG A 235 8.27 -20.96 16.30
CA ARG A 235 8.57 -19.93 17.32
C ARG A 235 8.57 -20.50 18.74
N LYS A 236 7.66 -21.42 19.05
CA LYS A 236 7.65 -22.09 20.36
C LYS A 236 8.94 -22.90 20.57
N GLU A 237 9.40 -23.59 19.53
CA GLU A 237 10.68 -24.31 19.53
C GLU A 237 11.88 -23.37 19.63
N GLU A 238 11.89 -22.27 18.87
CA GLU A 238 12.94 -21.25 18.93
C GLU A 238 13.03 -20.63 20.33
N LYS A 239 11.90 -20.23 20.93
CA LYS A 239 11.84 -19.75 22.32
C LYS A 239 12.36 -20.79 23.30
N ALA A 240 12.01 -22.06 23.14
CA ALA A 240 12.52 -23.13 24.01
C ALA A 240 14.05 -23.31 23.84
N SER A 241 14.57 -23.17 22.62
CA SER A 241 16.00 -23.19 22.32
C SER A 241 16.71 -21.96 22.90
N GLU A 242 16.15 -20.77 22.76
CA GLU A 242 16.68 -19.53 23.32
C GLU A 242 16.69 -19.56 24.85
N ALA A 243 15.63 -20.07 25.49
CA ALA A 243 15.59 -20.30 26.93
C ALA A 243 16.72 -21.24 27.38
N LYS A 244 16.98 -22.33 26.63
CA LYS A 244 18.10 -23.24 26.90
C LYS A 244 19.45 -22.54 26.72
N ARG A 245 19.66 -21.79 25.63
CA ARG A 245 20.90 -21.02 25.39
C ARG A 245 21.13 -19.97 26.47
N THR A 246 20.07 -19.30 26.89
CA THR A 246 20.11 -18.32 27.98
C THR A 246 20.47 -18.99 29.31
N ALA A 247 19.90 -20.15 29.61
CA ALA A 247 20.27 -20.93 30.79
C ALA A 247 21.76 -21.34 30.77
N VAL A 248 22.26 -21.86 29.64
CA VAL A 248 23.68 -22.20 29.46
C VAL A 248 24.57 -20.97 29.62
N ALA A 249 24.23 -19.83 29.01
CA ALA A 249 25.00 -18.60 29.14
C ALA A 249 24.98 -18.04 30.58
N ILE A 250 23.88 -18.21 31.31
CA ILE A 250 23.79 -17.88 32.74
C ILE A 250 24.70 -18.79 33.55
N ASP A 251 24.68 -20.10 33.29
CA ASP A 251 25.53 -21.07 33.98
C ASP A 251 27.03 -20.83 33.72
N GLU A 252 27.40 -20.55 32.47
CA GLU A 252 28.76 -20.17 32.08
C GLU A 252 29.19 -18.85 32.74
N ALA A 253 28.32 -17.83 32.76
CA ALA A 253 28.58 -16.57 33.43
C ALA A 253 28.72 -16.75 34.95
N LEU A 254 27.90 -17.60 35.57
CA LEU A 254 27.98 -17.94 36.99
C LEU A 254 29.26 -18.72 37.31
N ALA A 255 29.71 -19.62 36.43
CA ALA A 255 30.96 -20.35 36.57
C ALA A 255 32.19 -19.43 36.44
N LEU A 256 32.19 -18.52 35.45
CA LEU A 256 33.20 -17.47 35.28
C LEU A 256 33.22 -16.45 36.43
N TYR A 257 32.06 -16.17 37.02
CA TYR A 257 31.94 -15.28 38.16
C TYR A 257 32.46 -15.92 39.46
N LYS A 258 32.09 -17.19 39.73
CA LYS A 258 32.60 -17.98 40.87
C LYS A 258 34.12 -18.15 40.85
N THR A 259 34.72 -18.20 39.66
CA THR A 259 36.18 -18.31 39.50
C THR A 259 36.91 -16.97 39.61
N LYS A 260 36.24 -15.81 39.45
CA LYS A 260 36.90 -14.50 39.44
C LYS A 260 36.63 -13.59 40.63
N ASN A 261 35.51 -13.68 41.36
CA ASN A 261 35.20 -12.73 42.45
C ASN A 261 34.29 -13.29 43.55
N GLY A 262 34.84 -13.48 44.76
CA GLY A 262 34.10 -13.86 45.98
C GLY A 262 33.26 -12.76 46.63
N LYS A 263 32.73 -11.78 45.90
CA LYS A 263 31.79 -10.78 46.44
C LYS A 263 30.70 -10.39 45.43
N SER A 264 29.49 -10.80 45.76
CA SER A 264 28.21 -10.51 45.09
C SER A 264 28.05 -9.02 44.71
N LYS A 265 28.00 -8.72 43.41
CA LYS A 265 27.27 -7.55 42.90
C LYS A 265 25.86 -8.03 42.52
N LYS A 266 24.84 -7.43 43.11
CA LYS A 266 23.42 -7.70 42.83
C LYS A 266 23.18 -7.62 41.33
N GLN A 267 22.87 -8.76 40.73
CA GLN A 267 22.19 -8.82 39.44
C GLN A 267 20.82 -8.17 39.64
N SER A 268 20.47 -7.23 38.77
CA SER A 268 19.11 -6.66 38.75
C SER A 268 18.17 -7.78 38.31
N THR A 269 17.61 -8.51 39.27
CA THR A 269 16.42 -9.34 39.03
C THR A 269 15.28 -8.42 38.63
N SER A 270 14.50 -8.83 37.63
CA SER A 270 13.30 -8.12 37.23
C SER A 270 12.38 -7.94 38.45
N THR A 271 11.90 -6.73 38.66
CA THR A 271 10.90 -6.38 39.68
C THR A 271 9.47 -6.59 39.17
N ILE A 272 9.31 -6.65 37.85
CA ILE A 272 8.07 -7.04 37.16
C ILE A 272 8.00 -8.57 37.08
N ASN A 273 7.31 -9.20 38.05
CA ASN A 273 7.16 -10.66 38.10
C ASN A 273 6.08 -11.15 37.12
N VAL A 274 6.49 -11.79 36.02
CA VAL A 274 5.59 -12.22 34.93
C VAL A 274 5.94 -13.63 34.46
N ASP A 275 4.94 -14.48 34.29
CA ASP A 275 5.06 -15.81 33.69
C ASP A 275 4.98 -15.73 32.16
N TRP A 276 6.11 -15.42 31.53
CA TRP A 276 6.22 -15.35 30.06
C TRP A 276 5.92 -16.67 29.34
N ALA A 277 5.84 -17.81 30.04
CA ALA A 277 5.44 -19.07 29.43
C ALA A 277 3.95 -19.10 29.07
N LYS A 278 3.12 -18.29 29.77
CA LYS A 278 1.68 -18.15 29.50
C LYS A 278 1.36 -17.05 28.50
N ALA A 279 2.28 -16.14 28.23
CA ALA A 279 2.09 -15.04 27.31
C ALA A 279 1.89 -15.52 25.87
N SER A 280 0.98 -14.87 25.14
CA SER A 280 0.93 -15.03 23.69
C SER A 280 2.13 -14.33 23.05
N SER A 281 2.41 -14.66 21.78
CA SER A 281 3.54 -14.07 21.08
C SER A 281 3.25 -13.86 19.61
N ARG A 282 3.67 -12.71 19.10
CA ARG A 282 3.59 -12.34 17.69
C ARG A 282 4.85 -11.62 17.26
N LEU A 283 5.33 -11.92 16.05
CA LEU A 283 6.31 -11.06 15.39
C LEU A 283 5.61 -9.95 14.65
N ILE A 284 6.05 -8.73 14.94
CA ILE A 284 5.59 -7.54 14.25
C ILE A 284 6.82 -6.88 13.64
N THR A 285 6.83 -6.78 12.32
CA THR A 285 7.87 -6.07 11.59
C THR A 285 7.51 -4.59 11.51
N LEU A 286 8.31 -3.75 12.15
CA LEU A 286 8.23 -2.30 12.01
C LEU A 286 8.99 -1.91 10.75
N PHE A 287 8.55 -0.83 10.12
CA PHE A 287 9.21 -0.30 8.93
C PHE A 287 9.44 1.19 9.07
N TYR A 288 10.43 1.69 8.34
CA TYR A 288 10.69 3.11 8.22
C TYR A 288 9.64 3.75 7.29
N PRO A 289 8.81 4.70 7.78
CA PRO A 289 7.67 5.21 7.02
C PRO A 289 8.02 6.39 6.10
N GLY A 290 9.22 6.96 6.20
CA GLY A 290 9.58 8.18 5.48
C GLY A 290 8.63 9.34 5.78
N GLU A 291 8.03 9.89 4.73
CA GLU A 291 7.13 11.05 4.76
C GLU A 291 5.66 10.67 4.46
N THR A 292 5.27 9.40 4.67
CA THR A 292 3.90 8.96 4.44
C THR A 292 2.97 9.37 5.60
N SER A 293 2.29 10.50 5.48
CA SER A 293 1.25 10.93 6.45
C SER A 293 -0.12 10.28 6.20
N ILE A 294 -1.12 10.54 7.05
CA ILE A 294 -2.50 10.12 6.79
C ILE A 294 -3.06 10.78 5.52
N GLU A 295 -2.68 12.01 5.21
CA GLU A 295 -3.06 12.67 3.95
C GLU A 295 -2.49 11.95 2.74
N TRP A 296 -1.26 11.42 2.84
CA TRP A 296 -0.66 10.60 1.79
C TRP A 296 -1.46 9.30 1.59
N VAL A 297 -1.85 8.63 2.68
CA VAL A 297 -2.66 7.40 2.64
C VAL A 297 -4.03 7.64 2.01
N LEU A 298 -4.66 8.78 2.32
CA LEU A 298 -5.99 9.19 1.84
C LEU A 298 -5.95 9.82 0.43
N ASN A 299 -4.77 10.01 -0.15
CA ASN A 299 -4.64 10.55 -1.48
C ASN A 299 -4.37 9.47 -2.53
N GLY A 300 -5.39 9.14 -3.34
CA GLY A 300 -5.29 8.14 -4.42
C GLY A 300 -4.24 8.44 -5.49
N ARG A 301 -3.76 9.69 -5.59
CA ARG A 301 -2.61 10.03 -6.43
C ARG A 301 -1.32 9.42 -5.88
N ASP A 302 -1.15 9.51 -4.57
CA ASP A 302 0.09 9.17 -3.86
C ASP A 302 0.11 7.69 -3.42
N HIS A 303 -1.06 7.18 -3.02
CA HIS A 303 -1.25 5.84 -2.48
C HIS A 303 -2.43 5.10 -3.13
N GLY A 304 -2.14 3.96 -3.76
CA GLY A 304 -3.15 3.14 -4.46
C GLY A 304 -4.23 2.54 -3.55
N GLY A 305 -3.98 2.45 -2.23
CA GLY A 305 -4.94 1.94 -1.25
C GLY A 305 -5.91 2.98 -0.69
N ALA A 306 -5.89 4.24 -1.14
CA ALA A 306 -6.70 5.32 -0.56
C ALA A 306 -8.21 5.03 -0.57
N ARG A 307 -8.76 4.54 -1.69
CA ARG A 307 -10.19 4.21 -1.80
C ARG A 307 -10.59 2.97 -0.99
N PRO A 308 -9.87 1.83 -1.09
CA PRO A 308 -10.10 0.68 -0.21
C PRO A 308 -10.07 1.04 1.27
N PHE A 309 -9.16 1.91 1.68
CA PHE A 309 -9.06 2.39 3.05
C PHE A 309 -10.26 3.26 3.47
N ASP A 310 -10.57 4.31 2.70
CA ASP A 310 -11.59 5.30 3.06
C ASP A 310 -13.01 4.75 2.87
N LYS A 311 -13.26 4.07 1.74
CA LYS A 311 -14.60 3.59 1.36
C LYS A 311 -14.81 2.08 1.56
N GLY A 312 -13.73 1.30 1.51
CA GLY A 312 -13.79 -0.16 1.66
C GLY A 312 -13.62 -0.66 3.09
N ASN A 313 -13.24 0.21 4.03
CA ASN A 313 -12.92 -0.15 5.41
C ASN A 313 -11.74 -1.14 5.55
N ASP A 314 -10.88 -1.20 4.52
CA ASP A 314 -9.68 -2.05 4.55
C ASP A 314 -8.67 -1.48 5.55
N ARG A 315 -8.08 -2.37 6.36
CA ARG A 315 -7.03 -2.02 7.32
C ARG A 315 -5.67 -2.02 6.62
N CYS A 316 -4.71 -1.26 7.13
CA CYS A 316 -3.36 -1.27 6.58
C CYS A 316 -2.76 -2.69 6.61
N VAL A 317 -2.98 -3.47 7.67
CA VAL A 317 -2.54 -4.87 7.80
C VAL A 317 -3.14 -5.78 6.73
N THR A 318 -4.38 -5.52 6.28
CA THR A 318 -5.03 -6.31 5.23
C THR A 318 -4.24 -6.29 3.92
N CYS A 319 -3.55 -5.18 3.64
CA CYS A 319 -2.76 -5.03 2.41
C CYS A 319 -1.25 -5.21 2.64
N HIS A 320 -0.73 -4.80 3.80
CA HIS A 320 0.70 -4.56 4.00
C HIS A 320 1.40 -5.50 4.99
N ASP A 321 0.68 -6.35 5.74
CA ASP A 321 1.27 -7.15 6.84
C ASP A 321 2.49 -7.97 6.37
N LYS A 322 2.43 -8.53 5.16
CA LYS A 322 3.48 -9.36 4.56
C LYS A 322 4.53 -8.59 3.72
N GLU A 323 4.43 -7.27 3.59
CA GLU A 323 5.36 -6.46 2.77
C GLU A 323 6.01 -5.29 3.53
N THR A 324 5.83 -5.22 4.86
CA THR A 324 6.39 -4.14 5.71
C THR A 324 7.91 -3.98 5.57
N ALA A 325 8.67 -5.08 5.53
CA ALA A 325 10.12 -5.02 5.36
C ALA A 325 10.53 -4.38 4.02
N ASP A 326 9.90 -4.81 2.93
CA ASP A 326 10.13 -4.28 1.58
C ASP A 326 9.70 -2.82 1.46
N MET A 327 8.59 -2.45 2.09
CA MET A 327 8.15 -1.06 2.18
C MET A 327 9.22 -0.20 2.83
N GLY A 328 9.70 -0.61 4.01
CA GLY A 328 10.76 0.08 4.74
C GLY A 328 12.02 0.25 3.88
N GLN A 329 12.40 -0.78 3.13
CA GLN A 329 13.56 -0.74 2.24
C GLN A 329 13.41 0.33 1.14
N LYS A 330 12.24 0.42 0.50
CA LYS A 330 11.97 1.44 -0.53
C LYS A 330 11.99 2.86 0.01
N MET A 331 11.56 3.04 1.26
CA MET A 331 11.57 4.35 1.92
C MET A 331 12.99 4.78 2.27
N VAL A 332 13.81 3.90 2.87
CA VAL A 332 15.19 4.27 3.25
C VAL A 332 16.11 4.52 2.06
N THR A 333 15.84 3.91 0.90
CA THR A 333 16.60 4.17 -0.33
C THR A 333 16.16 5.44 -1.06
N GLY A 334 15.05 6.07 -0.65
CA GLY A 334 14.45 7.20 -1.38
C GLY A 334 13.71 6.79 -2.66
N GLU A 335 13.55 5.48 -2.94
CA GLU A 335 12.73 5.00 -4.05
C GLU A 335 11.26 5.46 -3.90
N LYS A 336 10.79 5.56 -2.65
CA LYS A 336 9.42 5.99 -2.35
C LYS A 336 9.40 6.94 -1.14
N ALA A 337 8.58 7.99 -1.25
CA ALA A 337 8.10 8.85 -0.16
C ALA A 337 9.14 9.22 0.93
N GLU A 338 10.37 9.50 0.53
CA GLU A 338 11.42 10.03 1.40
C GLU A 338 12.28 11.00 0.60
N SER A 339 12.18 12.29 0.94
CA SER A 339 12.94 13.35 0.28
C SER A 339 14.40 13.45 0.75
N ARG A 340 14.71 12.92 1.94
CA ARG A 340 16.01 13.05 2.62
C ARG A 340 16.47 11.69 3.20
N PRO A 341 16.77 10.70 2.35
CA PRO A 341 17.17 9.38 2.80
C PRO A 341 18.47 9.45 3.63
N ILE A 342 18.57 8.59 4.64
CA ILE A 342 19.77 8.43 5.48
C ILE A 342 20.52 7.20 4.96
N PRO A 343 21.67 7.36 4.28
CA PRO A 343 22.40 6.25 3.70
C PRO A 343 22.77 5.20 4.75
N GLY A 344 22.45 3.93 4.50
CA GLY A 344 22.73 2.82 5.41
C GLY A 344 21.70 2.61 6.53
N LYS A 345 20.71 3.49 6.69
CA LYS A 345 19.64 3.29 7.68
C LYS A 345 18.86 2.02 7.35
N ARG A 346 18.66 1.16 8.35
CA ARG A 346 17.89 -0.08 8.16
C ARG A 346 16.43 0.23 7.81
N GLY A 347 15.87 -0.51 6.85
CA GLY A 347 14.48 -0.34 6.43
C GLY A 347 13.44 -0.83 7.43
N SER A 348 13.77 -1.85 8.23
CA SER A 348 12.80 -2.52 9.10
C SER A 348 13.41 -3.11 10.37
N ILE A 349 12.55 -3.39 11.35
CA ILE A 349 12.88 -4.03 12.63
C ILE A 349 11.90 -5.17 12.87
N PRO A 350 12.33 -6.44 12.83
CA PRO A 350 11.51 -7.54 13.34
C PRO A 350 11.48 -7.46 14.88
N VAL A 351 10.29 -7.30 15.46
CA VAL A 351 10.09 -7.20 16.91
C VAL A 351 9.19 -8.33 17.38
N THR A 352 9.67 -9.16 18.29
CA THR A 352 8.83 -10.12 19.00
C THR A 352 8.08 -9.37 20.09
N VAL A 353 6.75 -9.41 20.01
CA VAL A 353 5.83 -8.85 21.00
C VAL A 353 5.17 -10.00 21.75
N GLU A 354 5.28 -9.99 23.07
CA GLU A 354 4.59 -10.92 23.96
C GLU A 354 3.64 -10.16 24.85
N ALA A 355 2.45 -10.70 25.09
CA ALA A 355 1.41 -10.03 25.86
C ALA A 355 0.73 -11.02 26.82
N THR A 356 0.54 -10.57 28.06
CA THR A 356 -0.18 -11.30 29.11
C THR A 356 -0.82 -10.29 30.07
N HIS A 357 -1.78 -10.73 30.87
CA HIS A 357 -2.41 -9.88 31.88
C HIS A 357 -2.77 -10.67 33.14
N ASP A 358 -2.91 -9.96 34.24
CA ASP A 358 -3.64 -10.43 35.41
C ASP A 358 -4.96 -9.64 35.53
N ASP A 359 -5.56 -9.59 36.72
CA ASP A 359 -6.81 -8.86 36.95
C ASP A 359 -6.62 -7.34 37.01
N ASP A 360 -5.38 -6.86 37.23
CA ASP A 360 -5.06 -5.45 37.48
C ASP A 360 -4.16 -4.82 36.41
N TYR A 361 -3.34 -5.61 35.70
CA TYR A 361 -2.26 -5.15 34.85
C TYR A 361 -2.19 -5.86 33.50
N LEU A 362 -1.86 -5.07 32.47
CA LEU A 362 -1.34 -5.53 31.19
C LEU A 362 0.20 -5.57 31.26
N TYR A 363 0.77 -6.69 30.83
CA TYR A 363 2.20 -6.87 30.67
C TYR A 363 2.55 -7.11 29.21
N MET A 364 3.56 -6.41 28.72
CA MET A 364 4.06 -6.62 27.36
C MET A 364 5.58 -6.72 27.34
N ARG A 365 6.13 -7.62 26.53
CA ARG A 365 7.57 -7.69 26.26
C ARG A 365 7.84 -7.45 24.78
N PHE A 366 8.77 -6.54 24.51
CA PHE A 366 9.23 -6.20 23.17
C PHE A 366 10.70 -6.58 23.05
N SER A 367 11.03 -7.44 22.08
CA SER A 367 12.39 -7.93 21.87
C SER A 367 12.84 -7.79 20.42
N TRP A 368 14.01 -7.20 20.18
CA TRP A 368 14.58 -7.05 18.83
C TRP A 368 16.10 -6.91 18.85
N ALA A 369 16.73 -7.24 17.71
CA ALA A 369 18.15 -7.05 17.52
C ALA A 369 18.52 -5.56 17.37
N GLU A 370 19.51 -5.13 18.16
CA GLU A 370 20.14 -3.81 18.06
C GLU A 370 20.80 -3.63 16.69
N GLY A 371 20.63 -2.44 16.12
CA GLY A 371 21.32 -2.02 14.90
C GLY A 371 22.67 -1.36 15.19
N GLY A 372 23.58 -1.40 14.22
CA GLY A 372 24.78 -0.54 14.26
C GLY A 372 24.43 0.93 14.04
N HIS A 373 25.27 1.84 14.56
CA HIS A 373 25.04 3.27 14.38
C HIS A 373 25.31 3.72 12.95
N VAL A 374 24.33 4.41 12.37
CA VAL A 374 24.40 5.05 11.05
C VAL A 374 24.34 6.57 11.23
N PRO A 375 25.45 7.29 11.01
CA PRO A 375 25.47 8.75 11.16
C PRO A 375 24.46 9.44 10.24
N VAL A 376 23.66 10.32 10.82
CA VAL A 376 22.67 11.13 10.09
C VAL A 376 23.39 12.29 9.41
N PRO A 377 23.35 12.41 8.07
CA PRO A 377 24.20 13.34 7.32
C PRO A 377 23.85 14.82 7.53
N PHE A 378 22.67 15.11 8.08
CA PHE A 378 22.16 16.46 8.29
C PHE A 378 22.03 16.84 9.76
N VAL A 379 22.72 16.12 10.65
CA VAL A 379 22.78 16.41 12.09
C VAL A 379 24.22 16.42 12.54
N ASP A 380 24.64 17.50 13.19
CA ASP A 380 25.97 17.60 13.78
C ASP A 380 26.20 16.48 14.80
N GLY A 381 27.31 15.76 14.67
CA GLY A 381 27.60 14.58 15.50
C GLY A 381 26.84 13.31 15.10
N GLY A 382 26.02 13.34 14.03
CA GLY A 382 25.39 12.17 13.43
C GLY A 382 24.25 11.54 14.23
N LYS A 383 23.91 12.06 15.42
CA LYS A 383 22.88 11.51 16.32
C LYS A 383 21.79 12.54 16.57
N MET A 384 20.53 12.21 16.24
CA MET A 384 19.39 13.12 16.43
C MET A 384 18.99 13.27 17.91
N ASP A 385 19.16 12.21 18.69
CA ASP A 385 18.90 12.16 20.12
C ASP A 385 20.08 11.46 20.82
N PRO A 386 21.21 12.15 21.03
CA PRO A 386 22.42 11.55 21.57
C PRO A 386 22.25 10.90 22.94
N ALA A 387 21.26 11.35 23.72
CA ALA A 387 20.99 10.84 25.05
C ALA A 387 20.31 9.46 25.02
N ASN A 388 19.55 9.15 23.96
CA ASN A 388 18.71 7.95 23.92
C ASN A 388 19.09 7.07 22.73
N PRO A 389 19.88 6.00 22.94
CA PRO A 389 20.16 5.00 21.90
C PRO A 389 18.89 4.46 21.25
N MET A 390 17.85 4.29 22.07
CA MET A 390 16.52 3.95 21.60
C MET A 390 15.40 4.60 22.41
N LYS A 391 14.21 4.72 21.81
CA LYS A 391 12.94 4.96 22.51
C LYS A 391 11.88 4.00 21.99
N LEU A 392 11.02 3.49 22.88
CA LEU A 392 9.83 2.72 22.52
C LEU A 392 8.60 3.55 22.83
N ALA A 393 7.72 3.76 21.86
CA ALA A 393 6.44 4.44 22.03
C ALA A 393 5.29 3.49 21.68
N ILE A 394 4.26 3.43 22.52
CA ILE A 394 3.09 2.58 22.36
C ILE A 394 1.86 3.48 22.33
N MET A 395 0.94 3.18 21.42
CA MET A 395 -0.32 3.90 21.26
C MET A 395 -1.51 2.96 21.40
N LEU A 396 -2.47 3.35 22.23
CA LEU A 396 -3.71 2.64 22.49
C LEU A 396 -4.91 3.54 22.19
N SER A 397 -5.91 3.03 21.49
CA SER A 397 -7.14 3.79 21.20
C SER A 397 -8.37 2.89 21.05
N THR A 398 -9.56 3.48 21.18
CA THR A 398 -10.82 2.83 20.81
C THR A 398 -11.13 3.07 19.33
N ASN A 399 -12.26 2.53 18.85
CA ASN A 399 -12.74 2.81 17.49
C ASN A 399 -13.44 4.19 17.38
N ASP A 400 -13.54 4.95 18.48
CA ASP A 400 -14.19 6.27 18.49
C ASP A 400 -13.31 7.35 17.84
N VAL A 401 -11.99 7.09 17.75
CA VAL A 401 -11.04 7.91 16.99
C VAL A 401 -11.10 7.53 15.52
N GLU A 402 -11.34 8.52 14.66
CA GLU A 402 -11.47 8.35 13.23
C GLU A 402 -10.21 7.68 12.64
N TYR A 403 -10.45 6.60 11.90
CA TYR A 403 -9.44 5.73 11.29
C TYR A 403 -8.54 4.95 12.26
N ALA A 404 -8.64 5.10 13.58
CA ALA A 404 -7.81 4.30 14.49
C ALA A 404 -8.02 2.80 14.27
N ASP A 405 -9.24 2.39 13.91
CA ASP A 405 -9.63 1.02 13.60
C ASP A 405 -8.86 0.36 12.45
N ARG A 406 -8.37 1.17 11.51
CA ARG A 406 -7.77 0.74 10.24
C ARG A 406 -6.33 1.21 10.00
N ALA A 407 -5.98 2.41 10.49
CA ALA A 407 -4.67 3.02 10.39
C ALA A 407 -3.83 2.91 11.68
N GLY A 408 -4.46 2.62 12.83
CA GLY A 408 -3.77 2.67 14.12
C GLY A 408 -3.14 4.05 14.35
N CYS A 409 -1.84 4.05 14.67
CA CYS A 409 -1.05 5.25 14.97
C CYS A 409 -1.00 6.29 13.84
N TRP A 410 -1.27 5.88 12.59
CA TRP A 410 -1.21 6.76 11.42
C TRP A 410 -2.27 7.84 11.43
N SER A 411 -3.42 7.60 12.06
CA SER A 411 -4.52 8.57 12.22
C SER A 411 -4.05 9.92 12.80
N SER A 412 -2.95 9.90 13.55
CA SER A 412 -2.35 11.07 14.20
C SER A 412 -1.14 11.69 13.47
N CYS A 413 -0.71 11.09 12.35
CA CYS A 413 0.50 11.49 11.63
C CYS A 413 0.13 12.37 10.44
N HIS A 414 0.45 13.66 10.51
CA HIS A 414 0.03 14.65 9.52
C HIS A 414 1.20 15.22 8.72
N HIS A 415 0.91 15.63 7.48
CA HIS A 415 1.89 16.16 6.53
C HIS A 415 2.50 17.52 6.96
N ASP A 416 1.86 18.18 7.91
CA ASP A 416 2.28 19.44 8.55
C ASP A 416 2.90 19.23 9.94
N ALA A 417 3.09 17.98 10.39
CA ALA A 417 3.82 17.70 11.61
C ALA A 417 5.30 18.09 11.48
N ASN A 418 5.98 18.28 12.61
CA ASN A 418 7.38 18.71 12.61
C ASN A 418 8.27 17.79 11.75
N ASN A 419 9.12 18.40 10.90
CA ASN A 419 9.98 17.74 9.91
C ASN A 419 9.25 16.97 8.78
N MET A 420 7.94 17.14 8.63
CA MET A 420 7.18 16.68 7.47
C MET A 420 7.13 17.78 6.39
N PRO A 421 6.83 17.46 5.11
CA PRO A 421 7.08 18.39 4.02
C PRO A 421 6.30 19.72 4.05
N HIS A 422 5.19 19.79 4.78
CA HIS A 422 4.41 21.02 4.94
C HIS A 422 4.43 21.57 6.37
N SER A 423 5.46 21.23 7.15
CA SER A 423 5.60 21.75 8.50
C SER A 423 5.73 23.29 8.48
N PRO A 424 4.91 24.03 9.24
CA PRO A 424 5.07 25.47 9.37
C PRO A 424 6.39 25.81 10.08
N ASN A 425 6.98 26.95 9.73
CA ASN A 425 8.20 27.44 10.40
C ASN A 425 7.88 28.05 11.79
N ALA A 426 8.91 28.26 12.60
CA ALA A 426 8.79 28.75 13.97
C ALA A 426 8.09 30.12 14.06
N ASP A 427 8.37 31.04 13.12
CA ASP A 427 7.75 32.38 13.10
C ASP A 427 6.24 32.30 12.84
N THR A 428 5.84 31.44 11.89
CA THR A 428 4.43 31.19 11.57
C THR A 428 3.68 30.59 12.76
N LEU A 429 4.34 29.67 13.48
CA LEU A 429 3.77 29.05 14.67
C LEU A 429 3.65 30.04 15.82
N SER A 430 4.67 30.85 16.05
CA SER A 430 4.71 31.83 17.15
C SER A 430 3.70 32.98 16.93
N ALA A 431 3.45 33.37 15.67
CA ALA A 431 2.45 34.37 15.32
C ALA A 431 1.00 33.83 15.33
N SER A 432 0.81 32.51 15.46
CA SER A 432 -0.52 31.89 15.42
C SER A 432 -1.35 32.25 16.65
N PRO A 433 -2.66 32.52 16.51
CA PRO A 433 -3.56 32.67 17.67
C PRO A 433 -3.65 31.39 18.52
N PHE A 434 -3.21 30.24 17.99
CA PHE A 434 -3.19 28.98 18.72
C PHE A 434 -1.96 28.79 19.60
N ALA A 435 -0.93 29.63 19.50
CA ALA A 435 0.27 29.55 20.34
C ALA A 435 -0.03 29.73 21.85
N ALA A 436 -1.14 30.40 22.18
CA ALA A 436 -1.63 30.52 23.56
C ALA A 436 -2.33 29.25 24.08
N ARG A 437 -2.63 28.29 23.20
CA ARG A 437 -3.44 27.08 23.50
C ARG A 437 -2.72 25.77 23.21
N LEU A 438 -1.68 25.80 22.37
CA LEU A 438 -0.89 24.65 21.95
C LEU A 438 0.59 24.95 22.18
N ASP A 439 1.35 23.91 22.52
CA ASP A 439 2.81 23.96 22.61
C ASP A 439 3.44 23.70 21.24
N PHE A 440 4.07 24.73 20.69
CA PHE A 440 4.79 24.69 19.43
C PHE A 440 6.32 24.74 19.59
N SER A 441 6.84 24.57 20.80
CA SER A 441 8.29 24.61 21.07
C SER A 441 9.09 23.62 20.21
N GLY A 442 8.50 22.45 19.93
CA GLY A 442 9.04 21.42 19.04
C GLY A 442 8.40 21.37 17.66
N GLY A 443 7.74 22.44 17.20
CA GLY A 443 6.91 22.46 16.00
C GLY A 443 5.53 21.84 16.21
N VAL A 444 4.79 21.62 15.12
CA VAL A 444 3.49 20.93 15.17
C VAL A 444 3.71 19.47 15.58
N SER A 445 3.15 19.07 16.71
CA SER A 445 3.16 17.67 17.15
C SER A 445 1.99 16.88 16.54
N LYS A 446 1.89 15.58 16.88
CA LYS A 446 0.77 14.74 16.45
C LYS A 446 -0.56 15.31 16.96
N TYR A 447 -1.62 15.22 16.15
CA TYR A 447 -2.98 15.63 16.52
C TYR A 447 -4.00 14.72 15.84
N LEU A 448 -5.26 14.81 16.24
CA LEU A 448 -6.37 14.03 15.67
C LEU A 448 -7.34 14.93 14.91
N LYS A 449 -8.06 14.36 13.94
CA LYS A 449 -9.04 15.09 13.12
C LYS A 449 -10.16 15.70 13.96
N GLU A 450 -10.55 15.04 15.02
CA GLU A 450 -11.55 15.46 16.00
C GLU A 450 -11.20 16.80 16.64
N SER A 451 -9.93 17.15 16.72
CA SER A 451 -9.48 18.44 17.24
C SER A 451 -9.51 19.57 16.20
N ARG A 452 -9.75 19.25 14.92
CA ARG A 452 -9.69 20.19 13.79
C ARG A 452 -11.06 20.38 13.14
N THR A 453 -11.30 21.58 12.63
CA THR A 453 -12.49 21.88 11.82
C THR A 453 -12.38 21.31 10.40
N LYS A 454 -11.14 21.15 9.90
CA LYS A 454 -10.85 20.58 8.58
C LYS A 454 -9.40 20.08 8.51
N ILE A 455 -9.16 19.07 7.67
CA ILE A 455 -7.84 18.64 7.23
C ILE A 455 -7.78 18.70 5.70
N GLU A 456 -6.77 19.38 5.13
CA GLU A 456 -6.50 19.39 3.70
C GLU A 456 -5.69 18.15 3.30
N VAL A 457 -6.34 17.21 2.63
CA VAL A 457 -5.73 15.93 2.22
C VAL A 457 -5.04 16.01 0.87
N LYS A 458 -5.63 16.75 -0.10
CA LYS A 458 -5.21 16.65 -1.50
C LYS A 458 -4.06 17.59 -1.82
N GLY A 459 -4.06 18.79 -1.23
CA GLY A 459 -3.09 19.84 -1.54
C GLY A 459 -3.30 20.45 -2.92
N ARG A 460 -4.55 20.43 -3.42
CA ARG A 460 -4.91 20.94 -4.75
C ARG A 460 -4.52 22.41 -4.88
N ARG A 461 -4.02 22.78 -6.06
CA ARG A 461 -3.62 24.17 -6.40
C ARG A 461 -2.55 24.74 -5.45
N GLY A 462 -1.62 23.89 -5.00
CA GLY A 462 -0.51 24.30 -4.14
C GLY A 462 -0.88 24.52 -2.67
N LYS A 463 -2.07 24.07 -2.23
CA LYS A 463 -2.44 24.13 -0.82
C LYS A 463 -1.52 23.24 0.01
N MET A 464 -1.09 23.75 1.16
CA MET A 464 -0.43 22.95 2.17
C MET A 464 -1.41 21.92 2.73
N ARG A 465 -0.96 20.67 2.81
CA ARG A 465 -1.71 19.56 3.41
C ARG A 465 -1.59 19.59 4.93
N GLY A 466 -2.63 19.09 5.59
CA GLY A 466 -2.76 19.11 7.05
C GLY A 466 -3.85 20.06 7.53
N GLY A 467 -3.81 20.38 8.82
CA GLY A 467 -4.84 21.16 9.52
C GLY A 467 -4.36 21.73 10.85
N TRP A 468 -3.06 21.95 11.04
CA TRP A 468 -2.50 22.50 12.27
C TRP A 468 -3.13 23.85 12.66
N ASP A 469 -3.54 24.66 11.67
CA ASP A 469 -4.15 25.98 11.83
C ASP A 469 -5.70 25.94 11.85
N LYS A 470 -6.29 24.76 12.03
CA LYS A 470 -7.75 24.54 11.99
C LYS A 470 -8.33 24.09 13.33
N LEU A 471 -7.70 24.47 14.45
CA LEU A 471 -8.11 24.06 15.80
C LEU A 471 -9.57 24.47 16.11
N LYS A 472 -10.36 23.54 16.65
CA LYS A 472 -11.72 23.83 17.17
C LYS A 472 -11.68 24.77 18.38
N ASP A 473 -12.83 25.34 18.75
CA ASP A 473 -12.99 26.09 19.99
C ASP A 473 -12.86 25.18 21.24
N ALA A 474 -12.65 25.78 22.41
CA ALA A 474 -12.36 25.04 23.63
C ALA A 474 -13.52 24.14 24.10
N GLN A 475 -14.77 24.55 23.87
CA GLN A 475 -15.94 23.77 24.29
C GLN A 475 -16.09 22.52 23.43
N ALA A 476 -15.94 22.66 22.11
CA ALA A 476 -15.93 21.53 21.20
C ALA A 476 -14.78 20.56 21.49
N LEU A 477 -13.56 21.06 21.77
CA LEU A 477 -12.42 20.21 22.14
C LEU A 477 -12.70 19.40 23.42
N LYS A 478 -13.26 20.05 24.45
CA LYS A 478 -13.61 19.39 25.71
C LYS A 478 -14.62 18.26 25.49
N ALA A 479 -15.67 18.51 24.72
CA ALA A 479 -16.69 17.52 24.42
C ALA A 479 -16.13 16.28 23.69
N GLU A 480 -15.21 16.47 22.74
CA GLU A 480 -14.57 15.34 22.04
C GLU A 480 -13.69 14.50 22.98
N MET A 481 -12.96 15.14 23.90
CA MET A 481 -12.19 14.42 24.93
C MET A 481 -13.09 13.66 25.92
N GLU A 482 -14.20 14.27 26.36
CA GLU A 482 -15.19 13.62 27.24
C GLU A 482 -15.86 12.40 26.56
N MET A 483 -15.93 12.38 25.23
CA MET A 483 -16.37 11.23 24.44
C MET A 483 -15.27 10.17 24.21
N GLY A 484 -14.09 10.31 24.81
CA GLY A 484 -13.01 9.32 24.70
C GLY A 484 -12.22 9.40 23.39
N LYS A 485 -12.34 10.48 22.61
CA LYS A 485 -11.68 10.61 21.29
C LYS A 485 -10.24 11.11 21.40
N TYR A 486 -9.41 10.29 22.03
CA TYR A 486 -7.97 10.51 22.15
C TYR A 486 -7.22 9.20 21.95
N ILE A 487 -5.92 9.30 21.70
CA ILE A 487 -5.03 8.14 21.67
C ILE A 487 -4.12 8.23 22.90
N ASP A 488 -4.19 7.22 23.76
CA ASP A 488 -3.26 7.03 24.87
C ASP A 488 -1.85 6.75 24.29
N LEU A 489 -0.84 7.45 24.83
CA LEU A 489 0.54 7.39 24.37
C LEU A 489 1.49 7.19 25.56
N ILE A 490 2.16 6.04 25.54
CA ILE A 490 3.19 5.67 26.51
C ILE A 490 4.54 5.66 25.81
N ARG A 491 5.59 6.19 26.43
CA ARG A 491 6.94 6.15 25.85
C ARG A 491 8.02 5.89 26.89
N TYR A 492 8.94 4.98 26.56
CA TYR A 492 10.16 4.75 27.31
C TYR A 492 11.36 5.38 26.61
N LYS A 493 12.20 6.09 27.38
CA LYS A 493 13.47 6.68 26.95
C LYS A 493 14.65 5.93 27.56
N SER A 494 15.48 5.25 26.74
CA SER A 494 16.54 4.37 27.28
C SER A 494 17.71 5.09 27.96
N GLY A 495 17.98 6.34 27.58
CA GLY A 495 19.07 7.13 28.18
C GLY A 495 18.79 7.48 29.64
N GLU A 496 17.70 8.22 29.85
CA GLU A 496 17.28 8.69 31.18
C GLU A 496 16.56 7.59 31.98
N LYS A 497 16.14 6.50 31.31
CA LYS A 497 15.31 5.42 31.88
C LYS A 497 13.99 5.93 32.47
N ILE A 498 13.40 6.90 31.78
CA ILE A 498 12.14 7.54 32.17
C ILE A 498 11.02 6.98 31.32
N SER A 499 9.87 6.76 31.98
CA SER A 499 8.59 6.53 31.32
C SER A 499 7.82 7.84 31.25
N GLU A 500 7.24 8.10 30.09
CA GLU A 500 6.29 9.16 29.81
C GLU A 500 4.94 8.53 29.51
N ASP A 501 3.87 9.18 29.97
CA ASP A 501 2.50 8.67 29.89
C ASP A 501 1.56 9.86 29.73
N GLY A 502 0.81 9.87 28.62
CA GLY A 502 -0.05 10.97 28.23
C GLY A 502 -0.90 10.59 27.02
N HIS A 503 -1.19 11.55 26.15
CA HIS A 503 -2.15 11.33 25.06
C HIS A 503 -1.89 12.18 23.82
N ILE A 504 -2.56 11.82 22.74
CA ILE A 504 -2.65 12.60 21.51
C ILE A 504 -4.12 12.98 21.30
N PHE A 505 -4.37 14.29 21.20
CA PHE A 505 -5.65 14.83 20.76
C PHE A 505 -5.45 16.10 19.94
N ALA A 506 -5.45 17.29 20.56
CA ALA A 506 -5.17 18.55 19.86
C ALA A 506 -3.68 18.75 19.57
N GLN A 507 -2.85 18.11 20.40
CA GLN A 507 -1.39 18.01 20.35
C GLN A 507 -0.98 16.71 21.05
N ARG A 508 0.30 16.38 20.99
CA ARG A 508 0.90 15.31 21.80
C ARG A 508 1.28 15.85 23.18
N VAL A 509 0.71 15.25 24.22
CA VAL A 509 1.01 15.50 25.63
C VAL A 509 1.71 14.24 26.18
N MET A 510 2.84 14.40 26.87
CA MET A 510 3.66 13.27 27.36
C MET A 510 3.58 13.07 28.88
N THR A 511 2.63 13.75 29.54
CA THR A 511 2.43 13.74 30.98
C THR A 511 0.94 13.64 31.30
N GLY A 512 0.62 13.32 32.55
CA GLY A 512 -0.75 13.31 33.07
C GLY A 512 -1.47 11.96 32.96
N GLY A 513 -0.85 10.93 32.39
CA GLY A 513 -1.34 9.55 32.49
C GLY A 513 -1.06 8.92 33.86
N GLN A 514 -1.60 7.71 34.10
CA GLN A 514 -1.49 7.02 35.39
C GLN A 514 -0.08 6.51 35.72
N GLY A 515 0.82 6.50 34.73
CA GLY A 515 2.17 6.00 34.83
C GLY A 515 2.28 4.55 34.34
N THR A 516 3.41 4.23 33.75
CA THR A 516 3.75 2.88 33.28
C THR A 516 5.15 2.51 33.75
N GLU A 517 5.31 1.29 34.26
CA GLU A 517 6.61 0.77 34.66
C GLU A 517 7.30 0.10 33.46
N PHE A 518 8.58 0.39 33.26
CA PHE A 518 9.41 -0.23 32.24
C PHE A 518 10.69 -0.81 32.81
N GLU A 519 11.06 -1.99 32.34
CA GLU A 519 12.38 -2.57 32.52
C GLU A 519 13.01 -2.87 31.16
N ALA A 520 14.12 -2.18 30.85
CA ALA A 520 14.86 -2.39 29.61
C ALA A 520 16.21 -3.06 29.89
N ASN A 521 16.56 -4.05 29.07
CA ASN A 521 17.88 -4.66 29.06
C ASN A 521 18.38 -4.86 27.63
N LEU A 522 19.69 -4.75 27.45
CA LEU A 522 20.40 -5.11 26.23
C LEU A 522 21.34 -6.27 26.57
N LYS A 523 21.10 -7.44 25.98
CA LYS A 523 21.92 -8.64 26.19
C LYS A 523 22.25 -9.27 24.84
N ALA A 524 23.54 -9.55 24.61
CA ALA A 524 24.02 -10.17 23.37
C ALA A 524 23.47 -9.50 22.08
N GLY A 525 23.41 -8.16 22.06
CA GLY A 525 22.91 -7.40 20.90
C GLY A 525 21.39 -7.45 20.70
N THR A 526 20.62 -7.91 21.68
CA THR A 526 19.16 -7.92 21.65
C THR A 526 18.60 -7.04 22.77
N TRP A 527 17.81 -6.04 22.39
CA TRP A 527 16.99 -5.27 23.31
C TRP A 527 15.81 -6.11 23.79
N SER A 528 15.50 -6.04 25.08
CA SER A 528 14.29 -6.61 25.68
C SER A 528 13.70 -5.60 26.66
N LEU A 529 12.49 -5.13 26.36
CA LEU A 529 11.75 -4.17 27.17
C LEU A 529 10.49 -4.82 27.70
N VAL A 530 10.35 -4.85 29.03
CA VAL A 530 9.14 -5.28 29.72
C VAL A 530 8.38 -4.04 30.16
N MET A 531 7.10 -3.99 29.81
CA MET A 531 6.14 -2.98 30.21
C MET A 531 5.15 -3.59 31.20
N LYS A 532 4.83 -2.86 32.27
CA LYS A 532 3.70 -3.12 33.17
C LYS A 532 2.83 -1.88 33.26
N ARG A 533 1.59 -2.00 32.79
CA ARG A 533 0.60 -0.91 32.74
C ARG A 533 -0.66 -1.35 33.47
N LYS A 534 -1.20 -0.51 34.33
CA LYS A 534 -2.48 -0.80 35.01
C LYS A 534 -3.63 -0.80 33.99
N LEU A 535 -4.61 -1.68 34.15
CA LEU A 535 -5.74 -1.80 33.24
C LEU A 535 -6.71 -0.63 33.42
N ALA A 536 -7.13 -0.37 34.65
CA ALA A 536 -8.05 0.71 35.00
C ALA A 536 -7.30 2.02 35.26
N SER A 537 -7.67 3.07 34.53
CA SER A 537 -7.17 4.45 34.70
C SER A 537 -8.30 5.40 35.06
N ASP A 538 -8.01 6.32 35.98
CA ASP A 538 -8.86 7.46 36.36
C ASP A 538 -8.33 8.80 35.80
N GLN A 539 -7.27 8.76 34.99
CA GLN A 539 -6.63 9.96 34.46
C GLN A 539 -7.23 10.39 33.12
N PRO A 540 -7.50 11.70 32.90
CA PRO A 540 -7.97 12.20 31.61
C PRO A 540 -6.96 11.95 30.49
N GLY A 541 -7.43 11.40 29.36
CA GLY A 541 -6.56 11.10 28.21
C GLY A 541 -5.86 9.75 28.30
N ASP A 542 -6.07 8.99 29.38
CA ASP A 542 -5.58 7.62 29.53
C ASP A 542 -6.77 6.65 29.40
N ILE A 543 -6.56 5.50 28.76
CA ILE A 543 -7.65 4.57 28.43
C ILE A 543 -7.77 3.50 29.50
N SER A 544 -8.98 3.30 30.03
CA SER A 544 -9.28 2.09 30.81
C SER A 544 -9.44 0.88 29.88
N LEU A 545 -8.65 -0.17 30.13
CA LEU A 545 -8.64 -1.41 29.37
C LEU A 545 -9.54 -2.45 30.04
N SER A 546 -10.73 -2.65 29.49
CA SER A 546 -11.65 -3.73 29.87
C SER A 546 -11.28 -5.02 29.15
N LEU A 547 -11.33 -6.14 29.87
CA LEU A 547 -11.00 -7.46 29.32
C LEU A 547 -11.98 -7.93 28.22
N ASN A 548 -13.19 -7.37 28.16
CA ASN A 548 -14.19 -7.73 27.14
C ASN A 548 -14.17 -6.84 25.88
N GLN A 549 -13.21 -5.91 25.79
CA GLN A 549 -13.12 -4.95 24.70
C GLN A 549 -11.85 -5.18 23.86
N VAL A 550 -11.95 -4.83 22.57
CA VAL A 550 -10.82 -4.82 21.65
C VAL A 550 -10.35 -3.39 21.41
N TYR A 551 -9.04 -3.18 21.47
CA TYR A 551 -8.37 -1.90 21.35
C TYR A 551 -7.52 -1.84 20.10
N ASN A 552 -7.30 -0.63 19.58
CA ASN A 552 -6.34 -0.35 18.53
C ASN A 552 -4.96 -0.20 19.15
N PHE A 553 -4.01 -1.00 18.68
CA PHE A 553 -2.65 -1.07 19.17
C PHE A 553 -1.67 -0.79 18.03
N GLY A 554 -0.69 0.04 18.32
CA GLY A 554 0.49 0.18 17.49
C GLY A 554 1.65 0.76 18.29
N PHE A 555 2.84 0.63 17.76
CA PHE A 555 4.04 1.07 18.45
C PHE A 555 5.13 1.50 17.47
N ALA A 556 6.07 2.28 17.98
CA ALA A 556 7.18 2.81 17.25
C ALA A 556 8.47 2.65 18.03
N ILE A 557 9.57 2.42 17.32
CA ILE A 557 10.90 2.39 17.87
C ILE A 557 11.71 3.49 17.18
N HIS A 558 12.11 4.48 17.96
CA HIS A 558 13.22 5.34 17.58
C HIS A 558 14.49 4.57 17.88
N ASP A 559 15.01 3.85 16.90
CA ASP A 559 16.28 3.13 17.01
C ASP A 559 17.44 4.01 16.56
N ASP A 560 18.66 3.66 16.94
CA ASP A 560 19.89 4.32 16.49
C ASP A 560 19.90 5.85 16.72
N TYR A 561 19.59 6.26 17.95
CA TYR A 561 19.56 7.67 18.35
C TYR A 561 18.64 8.55 17.48
N SER A 562 17.65 7.94 16.82
CA SER A 562 16.73 8.68 15.97
C SER A 562 15.72 9.49 16.79
N SER A 563 15.18 10.52 16.15
CA SER A 563 14.13 11.36 16.73
C SER A 563 13.12 11.76 15.66
N SER A 564 12.06 12.46 16.06
CA SER A 564 11.06 13.00 15.14
C SER A 564 10.46 11.90 14.24
N ARG A 565 10.26 12.16 12.94
CA ARG A 565 9.73 11.22 11.95
C ARG A 565 10.67 10.06 11.59
N PHE A 566 11.91 10.06 12.04
CA PHE A 566 12.94 9.12 11.57
C PHE A 566 12.95 7.75 12.29
N HIS A 567 11.80 7.36 12.84
CA HIS A 567 11.59 6.11 13.58
C HIS A 567 11.09 4.99 12.67
N HIS A 568 11.08 3.78 13.21
CA HIS A 568 10.36 2.65 12.64
C HIS A 568 9.02 2.53 13.36
N VAL A 569 7.99 2.14 12.63
CA VAL A 569 6.62 2.10 13.16
C VAL A 569 5.90 0.84 12.68
N SER A 570 5.01 0.34 13.53
CA SER A 570 4.15 -0.79 13.21
C SER A 570 2.96 -0.35 12.34
N LEU A 571 2.33 -1.30 11.64
CA LEU A 571 0.96 -1.11 11.18
C LEU A 571 -0.01 -1.06 12.38
N GLY A 572 -1.30 -0.80 12.13
CA GLY A 572 -2.35 -0.82 13.15
C GLY A 572 -2.88 -2.24 13.41
N TYR A 573 -2.65 -2.75 14.62
CA TYR A 573 -3.11 -4.06 15.09
C TYR A 573 -4.25 -3.92 16.10
N LYS A 574 -4.93 -5.03 16.40
CA LYS A 574 -5.89 -5.12 17.50
C LYS A 574 -5.24 -5.77 18.71
N LEU A 575 -5.47 -5.19 19.88
CA LEU A 575 -5.16 -5.75 21.19
C LEU A 575 -6.47 -6.22 21.84
N GLY A 576 -6.47 -7.42 22.38
CA GLY A 576 -7.58 -7.98 23.15
C GLY A 576 -7.07 -8.86 24.27
N PHE A 577 -7.98 -9.29 25.14
CA PHE A 577 -7.69 -10.11 26.32
C PHE A 577 -8.39 -11.45 26.19
N ASP A 578 -7.65 -12.54 26.38
CA ASP A 578 -8.12 -13.92 26.21
C ASP A 578 -8.92 -14.14 24.90
N ASN A 579 -8.52 -13.46 23.84
CA ASN A 579 -9.18 -13.45 22.54
C ASN A 579 -8.18 -13.81 21.44
N ASP A 580 -8.21 -15.05 20.98
CA ASP A 580 -7.30 -15.56 19.95
C ASP A 580 -7.63 -15.09 18.52
N ALA A 581 -8.76 -14.39 18.33
CA ALA A 581 -9.16 -13.84 17.04
C ALA A 581 -8.49 -12.49 16.71
N VAL A 582 -7.86 -11.85 17.69
CA VAL A 582 -7.14 -10.58 17.48
C VAL A 582 -5.65 -10.78 17.28
N GLU A 583 -4.99 -9.78 16.68
CA GLU A 583 -3.59 -9.91 16.32
C GLU A 583 -2.64 -9.97 17.53
N VAL A 584 -2.91 -9.19 18.57
CA VAL A 584 -2.16 -9.20 19.83
C VAL A 584 -3.12 -9.60 20.93
N ASN A 585 -2.97 -10.83 21.43
CA ASN A 585 -3.84 -11.38 22.48
C ASN A 585 -3.10 -11.37 23.82
N ALA A 586 -3.46 -10.52 24.76
CA ALA A 586 -2.97 -10.66 26.12
C ALA A 586 -3.69 -11.87 26.76
N THR A 587 -2.94 -12.92 27.09
CA THR A 587 -3.49 -14.11 27.75
C THR A 587 -3.36 -14.01 29.27
N LYS A 588 -4.33 -14.54 30.01
CA LYS A 588 -4.29 -14.55 31.47
C LYS A 588 -3.10 -15.37 32.00
N GLN A 589 -2.37 -14.83 32.98
CA GLN A 589 -1.30 -15.54 33.71
C GLN A 589 -1.66 -15.93 35.14
#